data_AF-A0A351F8P1-F1
#
_entry.id   AF-A0A351F8P1-F1
#
_cell.length_a   1.000
_cell.length_b   1.000
_cell.length_c   1.000
_cell.angle_alpha   90.00
_cell.angle_beta   90.00
_cell.angle_gamma   90.00
#
_symmetry.space_group_name_H-M   'P 1'
#
loop_
_entity.id
_entity.type
_entity.pdbx_description
1 polymer ?
#
loop_
_entity_poly.entity_id
_entity_poly.type
_entity_poly.pdbx_seq_one_letter_code
_entity_poly.pdbx_strand_id
1 'polypeptide(L)'
;MSLYYRNKFIAALLTVVITLSSMPFMAKAEKKASGTYQCDWFDESLYYPYDYDDSWFSGDSYEYNHKLALLALNISMASFNSFNKDDRSENIRAMLENCGFKTKAYGYETEGYDTAAVEMARKTVTENGESCTVVIAAVRSGNYGMEWGGNMRIGSGENHLGFDIAKETVLNYINDYFADENISGRVKLLIPGYSRGGSIANLIGAELDDGSYRDSLKRADSIKNTDLAKNDIYVYTFEAPQCTKNSGADGKMYGNIINIMNPNDYVPKFVMKDWGFSRYGVEYYLPSAENCANYSSYYENVCKTFDTLMEDTDKKSDSNFYNEEDSRSVGAMFDSLMSKLADSVFKNQQYYAENFEDGLVFIAGQYIGKKLNAGNAMKTLGVIIAAVALGIIPTNMDTIKSDGFRAYLASRIAESDASSNLTKPQIQGIIDVVIALLEFAKENRSDVKALLGQLNTVLNVHQPYVTLSWMRSIGQDDMLKINGEAEKPLHVSFNRIDLRYKANARITADYDSSLGSLHWNSDSDNVVSVDEDGFITAKGDGDAIITVELRSEDGKLIDSERVRVTVHMNTLEAFVTTVKNIFGKAAA
;
A
#
# COMPACT_ATOMS: atom_id res chain seq x y z
N MET A 1 -73.98 -11.18 -32.01
CA MET A 1 -72.52 -11.35 -32.15
C MET A 1 -72.19 -12.77 -31.69
N SER A 2 -71.95 -13.70 -32.62
CA SER A 2 -72.02 -15.15 -32.36
C SER A 2 -70.88 -15.66 -31.47
N LEU A 3 -71.08 -16.79 -30.78
CA LEU A 3 -70.08 -17.51 -29.96
C LEU A 3 -68.70 -17.63 -30.64
N TYR A 4 -68.68 -17.64 -31.98
CA TYR A 4 -67.49 -17.68 -32.81
C TYR A 4 -66.53 -16.49 -32.59
N TYR A 5 -67.05 -15.27 -32.37
CA TYR A 5 -66.22 -14.09 -32.11
C TYR A 5 -65.69 -14.05 -30.68
N ARG A 6 -66.46 -14.58 -29.72
CA ARG A 6 -66.07 -14.63 -28.30
C ARG A 6 -64.91 -15.61 -28.08
N ASN A 7 -64.92 -16.75 -28.78
CA ASN A 7 -63.85 -17.75 -28.70
C ASN A 7 -62.56 -17.29 -29.40
N LYS A 8 -62.64 -16.51 -30.49
CA LYS A 8 -61.45 -15.90 -31.12
C LYS A 8 -60.82 -14.81 -30.25
N PHE A 9 -61.62 -14.02 -29.55
CA PHE A 9 -61.12 -13.02 -28.60
C PHE A 9 -60.44 -13.66 -27.39
N ILE A 10 -61.06 -14.70 -26.81
CA ILE A 10 -60.49 -15.44 -25.68
C ILE A 10 -59.22 -16.19 -26.10
N ALA A 11 -59.20 -16.82 -27.29
CA ALA A 11 -58.01 -17.47 -27.82
C ALA A 11 -56.88 -16.47 -28.10
N ALA A 12 -57.18 -15.28 -28.65
CA ALA A 12 -56.18 -14.24 -28.86
C ALA A 12 -55.62 -13.69 -27.55
N LEU A 13 -56.46 -13.51 -26.52
CA LEU A 13 -56.03 -13.10 -25.18
C LEU A 13 -55.18 -14.17 -24.49
N LEU A 14 -55.56 -15.45 -24.59
CA LEU A 14 -54.78 -16.57 -24.08
C LEU A 14 -53.45 -16.71 -24.82
N THR A 15 -53.41 -16.53 -26.13
CA THR A 15 -52.15 -16.50 -26.88
C THR A 15 -51.29 -15.33 -26.43
N VAL A 16 -51.83 -14.11 -26.27
CA VAL A 16 -51.05 -12.96 -25.77
C VAL A 16 -50.56 -13.18 -24.34
N VAL A 17 -51.37 -13.75 -23.44
CA VAL A 17 -50.96 -14.06 -22.05
C VAL A 17 -49.94 -15.19 -22.02
N ILE A 18 -50.08 -16.23 -22.85
CA ILE A 18 -49.09 -17.30 -23.00
C ILE A 18 -47.80 -16.75 -23.60
N THR A 19 -47.88 -15.86 -24.60
CA THR A 19 -46.69 -15.26 -25.23
C THR A 19 -45.98 -14.27 -24.30
N LEU A 20 -46.73 -13.55 -23.44
CA LEU A 20 -46.17 -12.64 -22.42
C LEU A 20 -45.62 -13.39 -21.19
N SER A 21 -46.20 -14.54 -20.83
CA SER A 21 -45.70 -15.41 -19.75
C SER A 21 -44.58 -16.35 -20.20
N SER A 22 -44.44 -16.58 -21.51
CA SER A 22 -43.33 -17.31 -22.14
C SER A 22 -42.24 -16.40 -22.70
N MET A 23 -42.39 -15.07 -22.61
CA MET A 23 -41.24 -14.19 -22.72
C MET A 23 -40.36 -14.52 -21.52
N PRO A 24 -39.12 -15.00 -21.71
CA PRO A 24 -38.18 -14.97 -20.62
C PRO A 24 -38.16 -13.50 -20.19
N PHE A 25 -38.46 -13.21 -18.92
CA PHE A 25 -37.72 -12.16 -18.26
C PHE A 25 -36.27 -12.52 -18.54
N MET A 26 -35.66 -11.86 -19.54
CA MET A 26 -34.23 -12.00 -19.77
C MET A 26 -33.58 -11.35 -18.55
N ALA A 27 -33.49 -12.11 -17.46
CA ALA A 27 -32.41 -11.95 -16.51
C ALA A 27 -31.17 -11.90 -17.40
N LYS A 28 -30.58 -10.71 -17.50
CA LYS A 28 -29.41 -10.49 -18.33
C LYS A 28 -28.38 -11.49 -17.84
N ALA A 29 -27.98 -12.43 -18.70
CA ALA A 29 -27.11 -13.53 -18.30
C ALA A 29 -25.91 -12.96 -17.52
N GLU A 30 -25.61 -13.55 -16.36
CA GLU A 30 -24.44 -13.19 -15.56
C GLU A 30 -23.23 -13.13 -16.48
N LYS A 31 -22.57 -11.97 -16.55
CA LYS A 31 -21.42 -11.80 -17.42
C LYS A 31 -20.19 -12.33 -16.69
N LYS A 32 -19.54 -13.29 -17.33
CA LYS A 32 -18.16 -13.68 -17.05
C LYS A 32 -17.29 -13.11 -18.15
N ALA A 33 -16.14 -12.56 -17.78
CA ALA A 33 -15.16 -12.06 -18.71
C ALA A 33 -13.76 -12.45 -18.22
N SER A 34 -12.85 -12.63 -19.16
CA SER A 34 -11.43 -12.70 -18.89
C SER A 34 -10.71 -11.91 -19.97
N GLY A 35 -9.46 -11.57 -19.72
CA GLY A 35 -8.64 -10.87 -20.70
C GLY A 35 -7.27 -10.54 -20.15
N THR A 36 -6.59 -9.67 -20.88
CA THR A 36 -5.31 -9.10 -20.49
C THR A 36 -5.46 -7.58 -20.49
N TYR A 37 -4.95 -6.91 -19.46
CA TYR A 37 -4.86 -5.45 -19.43
C TYR A 37 -3.40 -5.02 -19.46
N GLN A 38 -3.16 -3.84 -20.03
CA GLN A 38 -1.87 -3.19 -19.99
C GLN A 38 -1.74 -2.38 -18.69
N CYS A 39 -0.58 -2.46 -18.07
CA CYS A 39 -0.20 -1.69 -16.89
C CYS A 39 1.12 -0.99 -17.19
N ASP A 40 1.08 0.33 -17.29
CA ASP A 40 2.27 1.14 -17.52
C ASP A 40 2.91 1.48 -16.18
N TRP A 41 4.08 0.89 -15.94
CA TRP A 41 4.78 0.98 -14.68
C TRP A 41 6.24 1.34 -14.92
N PHE A 42 6.69 2.38 -14.21
CA PHE A 42 7.95 3.05 -14.47
C PHE A 42 8.20 3.44 -15.93
N ASP A 43 8.97 2.65 -16.65
CA ASP A 43 9.46 2.85 -18.00
C ASP A 43 9.11 1.65 -18.91
N GLU A 44 8.21 0.79 -18.45
CA GLU A 44 7.78 -0.42 -19.15
C GLU A 44 6.25 -0.60 -19.13
N SER A 45 5.74 -1.25 -20.18
CA SER A 45 4.35 -1.68 -20.29
C SER A 45 4.30 -3.18 -20.03
N LEU A 46 3.59 -3.57 -18.98
CA LEU A 46 3.42 -4.97 -18.58
C LEU A 46 1.98 -5.41 -18.81
N TYR A 47 1.78 -6.68 -19.12
CA TYR A 47 0.49 -7.22 -19.51
C TYR A 47 0.09 -8.32 -18.56
N TYR A 48 -1.08 -8.17 -17.92
CA TYR A 48 -1.51 -9.11 -16.89
C TYR A 48 -2.87 -9.71 -17.21
N PRO A 49 -3.04 -11.03 -17.03
CA PRO A 49 -4.34 -11.65 -17.15
C PRO A 49 -5.25 -11.21 -16.01
N TYR A 50 -6.55 -11.18 -16.26
CA TYR A 50 -7.57 -10.98 -15.24
C TYR A 50 -8.82 -11.80 -15.56
N ASP A 51 -9.59 -12.08 -14.52
CA ASP A 51 -10.89 -12.71 -14.59
C ASP A 51 -11.93 -11.80 -13.92
N TYR A 52 -13.18 -11.92 -14.36
CA TYR A 52 -14.31 -11.16 -13.86
C TYR A 52 -15.57 -12.02 -13.87
N ASP A 53 -16.36 -11.93 -12.80
CA ASP A 53 -17.67 -12.58 -12.68
C ASP A 53 -18.62 -11.69 -11.89
N ASP A 54 -19.81 -11.41 -12.44
CA ASP A 54 -20.87 -10.64 -11.77
C ASP A 54 -21.23 -11.24 -10.39
N SER A 55 -21.12 -12.56 -10.23
CA SER A 55 -21.47 -13.26 -8.99
C SER A 55 -20.54 -12.94 -7.81
N TRP A 56 -19.34 -12.39 -8.03
CA TRP A 56 -18.42 -12.04 -6.93
C TRP A 56 -18.91 -10.88 -6.08
N PHE A 57 -19.88 -10.11 -6.57
CA PHE A 57 -20.55 -9.06 -5.83
C PHE A 57 -21.74 -9.56 -5.01
N SER A 58 -22.05 -10.87 -4.98
CA SER A 58 -23.23 -11.37 -4.25
C SER A 58 -23.01 -11.60 -2.75
N GLY A 59 -21.76 -11.66 -2.31
CA GLY A 59 -21.38 -11.87 -0.91
C GLY A 59 -21.48 -10.60 -0.05
N ASP A 60 -21.39 -10.78 1.26
CA ASP A 60 -21.28 -9.69 2.23
C ASP A 60 -19.87 -9.07 2.18
N SER A 61 -19.76 -7.74 2.17
CA SER A 61 -18.46 -7.06 2.07
C SER A 61 -17.58 -7.18 3.33
N TYR A 62 -18.15 -7.57 4.47
CA TYR A 62 -17.40 -7.87 5.69
C TYR A 62 -16.70 -9.24 5.64
N GLU A 63 -17.04 -10.08 4.66
CA GLU A 63 -16.42 -11.38 4.43
C GLU A 63 -15.37 -11.28 3.32
N TYR A 64 -14.16 -11.76 3.61
CA TYR A 64 -13.08 -11.74 2.62
C TYR A 64 -13.42 -12.64 1.42
N ASN A 65 -13.28 -12.09 0.21
CA ASN A 65 -13.45 -12.82 -1.04
C ASN A 65 -12.19 -12.70 -1.87
N HIS A 66 -11.40 -13.77 -1.91
CA HIS A 66 -10.11 -13.78 -2.59
C HIS A 66 -10.20 -13.46 -4.10
N LYS A 67 -11.27 -13.88 -4.79
CA LYS A 67 -11.46 -13.58 -6.22
C LYS A 67 -11.79 -12.10 -6.45
N LEU A 68 -12.62 -11.52 -5.59
CA LEU A 68 -12.91 -10.08 -5.64
C LEU A 68 -11.67 -9.25 -5.28
N ALA A 69 -10.86 -9.69 -4.31
CA ALA A 69 -9.58 -9.08 -3.99
C ALA A 69 -8.61 -9.12 -5.18
N LEU A 70 -8.47 -10.26 -5.87
CA LEU A 70 -7.67 -10.35 -7.09
C LEU A 70 -8.18 -9.40 -8.19
N LEU A 71 -9.50 -9.32 -8.40
CA LEU A 71 -10.08 -8.35 -9.34
C LEU A 71 -9.76 -6.90 -8.93
N ALA A 72 -9.90 -6.58 -7.64
CA ALA A 72 -9.58 -5.27 -7.09
C ALA A 72 -8.11 -4.89 -7.33
N LEU A 73 -7.17 -5.81 -7.11
CA LEU A 73 -5.75 -5.58 -7.39
C LEU A 73 -5.50 -5.31 -8.88
N ASN A 74 -6.10 -6.11 -9.76
CA ASN A 74 -5.98 -5.88 -11.21
C ASN A 74 -6.54 -4.51 -11.62
N ILE A 75 -7.68 -4.11 -11.05
CA ILE A 75 -8.28 -2.78 -11.26
C ILE A 75 -7.34 -1.67 -10.75
N SER A 76 -6.77 -1.81 -9.54
CA SER A 76 -5.82 -0.83 -9.00
C SER A 76 -4.58 -0.70 -9.88
N MET A 77 -4.08 -1.79 -10.44
CA MET A 77 -2.93 -1.75 -11.36
C MET A 77 -3.30 -1.13 -12.71
N ALA A 78 -4.47 -1.47 -13.27
CA ALA A 78 -4.95 -0.88 -14.51
C ALA A 78 -5.24 0.63 -14.39
N SER A 79 -5.53 1.13 -13.18
CA SER A 79 -5.76 2.55 -12.88
C SER A 79 -4.49 3.40 -12.87
N PHE A 80 -3.32 2.80 -13.10
CA PHE A 80 -2.08 3.55 -13.23
C PHE A 80 -2.16 4.42 -14.49
N ASN A 81 -1.54 5.61 -14.46
CA ASN A 81 -1.52 6.47 -15.64
C ASN A 81 -0.89 5.72 -16.83
N SER A 82 -1.60 5.69 -17.96
CA SER A 82 -1.03 5.22 -19.22
C SER A 82 0.14 6.10 -19.67
N PHE A 83 1.10 5.52 -20.40
CA PHE A 83 2.12 6.26 -21.12
C PHE A 83 1.55 7.13 -22.25
N ASN A 84 0.35 6.84 -22.73
CA ASN A 84 -0.40 7.73 -23.62
C ASN A 84 -0.78 9.00 -22.88
N LYS A 85 -0.08 10.10 -23.17
CA LYS A 85 -0.29 11.39 -22.50
C LYS A 85 -1.63 12.04 -22.84
N ASP A 86 -2.23 11.66 -23.96
CA ASP A 86 -3.50 12.21 -24.43
C ASP A 86 -4.70 11.46 -23.81
N ASP A 87 -4.52 10.21 -23.40
CA ASP A 87 -5.50 9.43 -22.63
C ASP A 87 -4.82 8.59 -21.54
N ARG A 88 -4.64 9.23 -20.39
CA ARG A 88 -4.00 8.62 -19.22
C ARG A 88 -4.83 7.51 -18.56
N SER A 89 -6.11 7.36 -18.91
CA SER A 89 -7.06 6.40 -18.31
C SER A 89 -7.36 5.18 -19.20
N GLU A 90 -6.78 5.11 -20.40
CA GLU A 90 -7.18 4.14 -21.44
C GLU A 90 -7.09 2.68 -20.97
N ASN A 91 -6.10 2.35 -20.14
CA ASN A 91 -5.84 0.99 -19.68
C ASN A 91 -6.97 0.46 -18.78
N ILE A 92 -7.34 1.22 -17.74
CA ILE A 92 -8.46 0.86 -16.86
C ILE A 92 -9.79 0.90 -17.60
N ARG A 93 -9.99 1.89 -18.47
CA ARG A 93 -11.20 2.01 -19.28
C ARG A 93 -11.40 0.77 -20.15
N ALA A 94 -10.37 0.34 -20.87
CA ALA A 94 -10.41 -0.85 -21.72
C ALA A 94 -10.73 -2.13 -20.92
N MET A 95 -10.10 -2.30 -19.75
CA MET A 95 -10.37 -3.44 -18.86
C MET A 95 -11.84 -3.47 -18.40
N LEU A 96 -12.35 -2.36 -17.88
CA LEU A 96 -13.71 -2.28 -17.34
C LEU A 96 -14.79 -2.36 -18.43
N GLU A 97 -14.56 -1.78 -19.60
CA GLU A 97 -15.44 -1.91 -20.77
C GLU A 97 -15.52 -3.38 -21.23
N ASN A 98 -14.41 -4.13 -21.21
CA ASN A 98 -14.42 -5.57 -21.49
C ASN A 98 -15.25 -6.36 -20.44
N CYS A 99 -15.22 -5.95 -19.17
CA CYS A 99 -16.11 -6.47 -18.12
C CYS A 99 -17.58 -6.03 -18.27
N GLY A 100 -17.87 -5.12 -19.22
CA GLY A 100 -19.21 -4.64 -19.58
C GLY A 100 -19.69 -3.45 -18.77
N PHE A 101 -18.78 -2.72 -18.14
CA PHE A 101 -19.08 -1.46 -17.48
C PHE A 101 -19.08 -0.31 -18.48
N LYS A 102 -19.85 0.73 -18.14
CA LYS A 102 -19.70 2.06 -18.73
C LYS A 102 -18.83 2.89 -17.80
N THR A 103 -17.84 3.60 -18.33
CA THR A 103 -16.83 4.27 -17.51
C THR A 103 -16.78 5.79 -17.72
N LYS A 104 -16.21 6.51 -16.75
CA LYS A 104 -15.99 7.96 -16.76
C LYS A 104 -14.81 8.31 -15.86
N ALA A 105 -13.72 8.80 -16.47
CA ALA A 105 -12.51 9.25 -15.77
C ALA A 105 -12.68 10.62 -15.13
N TYR A 106 -11.87 10.88 -14.10
CA TYR A 106 -11.65 12.21 -13.52
C TYR A 106 -10.22 12.38 -13.04
N GLY A 107 -9.63 13.57 -13.29
CA GLY A 107 -8.35 13.99 -12.71
C GLY A 107 -7.11 13.35 -13.35
N TYR A 108 -7.28 12.46 -14.33
CA TYR A 108 -6.17 11.74 -14.95
C TYR A 108 -5.20 12.67 -15.71
N GLU A 109 -5.70 13.79 -16.21
CA GLU A 109 -4.97 14.88 -16.87
C GLU A 109 -4.27 15.85 -15.91
N THR A 110 -4.63 15.83 -14.62
CA THR A 110 -4.12 16.76 -13.62
C THR A 110 -2.97 16.13 -12.83
N GLU A 111 -1.93 16.93 -12.58
CA GLU A 111 -0.78 16.53 -11.79
C GLU A 111 -0.36 17.63 -10.82
N GLY A 112 -0.25 17.27 -9.56
CA GLY A 112 0.18 18.11 -8.45
C GLY A 112 0.63 17.23 -7.28
N TYR A 113 1.11 17.82 -6.19
CA TYR A 113 1.51 17.04 -5.01
C TYR A 113 0.31 16.35 -4.34
N ASP A 114 -0.83 17.04 -4.30
CA ASP A 114 -2.02 16.63 -3.55
C ASP A 114 -3.22 16.35 -4.47
N THR A 115 -2.97 16.14 -5.76
CA THR A 115 -4.01 15.75 -6.72
C THR A 115 -4.36 14.27 -6.55
N ALA A 116 -5.49 13.87 -7.16
CA ALA A 116 -5.96 12.50 -7.21
C ALA A 116 -6.80 12.30 -8.48
N ALA A 117 -6.95 11.04 -8.89
CA ALA A 117 -7.79 10.66 -10.02
C ALA A 117 -8.57 9.38 -9.70
N VAL A 118 -9.70 9.21 -10.38
CA VAL A 118 -10.57 8.04 -10.22
C VAL A 118 -11.22 7.68 -11.56
N GLU A 119 -11.26 6.38 -11.87
CA GLU A 119 -12.10 5.85 -12.95
C GLU A 119 -13.40 5.35 -12.31
N MET A 120 -14.51 6.05 -12.59
CA MET A 120 -15.83 5.61 -12.17
C MET A 120 -16.42 4.69 -13.23
N ALA A 121 -16.97 3.56 -12.82
CA ALA A 121 -17.59 2.63 -13.75
C ALA A 121 -18.87 2.05 -13.18
N ARG A 122 -19.89 1.86 -14.02
CA ARG A 122 -21.17 1.27 -13.59
C ARG A 122 -21.69 0.20 -14.52
N LYS A 123 -22.41 -0.75 -13.95
CA LYS A 123 -23.10 -1.81 -14.67
C LYS A 123 -24.30 -2.30 -13.88
N THR A 124 -25.40 -2.57 -14.56
CA THR A 124 -26.55 -3.25 -13.98
C THR A 124 -26.38 -4.76 -14.09
N VAL A 125 -26.48 -5.44 -12.95
CA VAL A 125 -26.44 -6.90 -12.80
C VAL A 125 -27.79 -7.40 -12.24
N THR A 126 -28.08 -8.67 -12.43
CA THR A 126 -29.25 -9.33 -11.84
C THR A 126 -28.78 -10.27 -10.75
N GLU A 127 -29.23 -10.06 -9.52
CA GLU A 127 -28.90 -10.90 -8.36
C GLU A 127 -30.20 -11.44 -7.78
N ASN A 128 -30.33 -12.77 -7.67
CA ASN A 128 -31.54 -13.43 -7.16
C ASN A 128 -32.86 -12.99 -7.83
N GLY A 129 -32.79 -12.56 -9.10
CA GLY A 129 -33.94 -12.06 -9.86
C GLY A 129 -34.23 -10.56 -9.68
N GLU A 130 -33.47 -9.86 -8.83
CA GLU A 130 -33.57 -8.41 -8.61
C GLU A 130 -32.45 -7.65 -9.34
N SER A 131 -32.74 -6.43 -9.77
CA SER A 131 -31.77 -5.57 -10.45
C SER A 131 -30.91 -4.83 -9.42
N CYS A 132 -29.58 -4.90 -9.56
CA CYS A 132 -28.62 -4.16 -8.74
C CYS A 132 -27.65 -3.39 -9.65
N THR A 133 -27.22 -2.20 -9.25
CA THR A 133 -26.15 -1.47 -9.94
C THR A 133 -24.83 -1.68 -9.20
N VAL A 134 -23.87 -2.32 -9.86
CA VAL A 134 -22.48 -2.36 -9.40
C VAL A 134 -21.77 -1.11 -9.89
N VAL A 135 -21.14 -0.39 -8.95
CA VAL A 135 -20.31 0.78 -9.18
C VAL A 135 -18.88 0.46 -8.74
N ILE A 136 -17.90 0.81 -9.56
CA ILE A 136 -16.47 0.73 -9.24
C ILE A 136 -15.93 2.16 -9.21
N ALA A 137 -15.27 2.52 -8.13
CA ALA A 137 -14.53 3.77 -7.96
C ALA A 137 -13.04 3.46 -7.91
N ALA A 138 -12.43 3.19 -9.07
CA ALA A 138 -11.03 2.77 -9.15
C ALA A 138 -10.09 3.96 -8.93
N VAL A 139 -9.53 4.07 -7.72
CA VAL A 139 -8.62 5.16 -7.37
C VAL A 139 -7.28 4.97 -8.10
N ARG A 140 -6.79 6.02 -8.76
CA ARG A 140 -5.50 6.01 -9.47
C ARG A 140 -4.39 5.67 -8.48
N SER A 141 -3.63 4.61 -8.80
CA SER A 141 -2.74 3.99 -7.83
C SER A 141 -1.26 3.97 -8.24
N GLY A 142 -0.91 4.50 -9.42
CA GLY A 142 0.47 4.50 -9.89
C GLY A 142 0.72 5.43 -11.09
N ASN A 143 2.00 5.65 -11.37
CA ASN A 143 2.50 6.50 -12.47
C ASN A 143 1.96 7.96 -12.47
N TYR A 144 1.63 8.47 -11.28
CA TYR A 144 1.00 9.78 -11.05
C TYR A 144 1.96 10.96 -10.82
N GLY A 145 3.27 10.76 -11.04
CA GLY A 145 4.25 11.83 -11.00
C GLY A 145 4.33 12.53 -9.65
N MET A 146 4.10 13.85 -9.63
CA MET A 146 4.29 14.70 -8.44
C MET A 146 3.44 14.30 -7.23
N GLU A 147 2.37 13.52 -7.40
CA GLU A 147 1.53 13.06 -6.29
C GLU A 147 2.29 12.24 -5.24
N TRP A 148 3.47 11.71 -5.59
CA TRP A 148 4.41 11.16 -4.60
C TRP A 148 4.76 12.13 -3.47
N GLY A 149 4.78 13.43 -3.74
CA GLY A 149 5.02 14.44 -2.71
C GLY A 149 3.93 14.43 -1.64
N GLY A 150 2.67 14.26 -2.04
CA GLY A 150 1.56 14.16 -1.10
C GLY A 150 1.60 12.92 -0.21
N ASN A 151 2.49 11.94 -0.45
CA ASN A 151 2.73 10.82 0.48
C ASN A 151 3.57 11.23 1.69
N MET A 152 4.29 12.36 1.57
CA MET A 152 5.11 12.94 2.64
C MET A 152 4.41 14.11 3.33
N ARG A 153 3.19 14.47 2.91
CA ARG A 153 2.38 15.54 3.51
C ARG A 153 1.52 14.97 4.64
N ILE A 154 2.14 14.73 5.78
CA ILE A 154 1.50 14.10 6.94
C ILE A 154 0.56 15.09 7.64
N GLY A 155 0.95 16.36 7.71
CA GLY A 155 0.26 17.40 8.47
C GLY A 155 0.28 17.14 9.98
N SER A 156 -0.50 17.91 10.74
CA SER A 156 -0.61 17.78 12.20
C SER A 156 -1.97 17.22 12.68
N GLY A 157 -2.86 16.88 11.75
CA GLY A 157 -4.21 16.39 12.03
C GLY A 157 -4.28 14.93 12.46
N GLU A 158 -5.50 14.42 12.62
CA GLU A 158 -5.78 13.00 12.86
C GLU A 158 -5.54 12.15 11.61
N ASN A 159 -6.08 12.57 10.47
CA ASN A 159 -5.80 11.93 9.18
C ASN A 159 -4.53 12.50 8.55
N HIS A 160 -3.87 11.67 7.75
CA HIS A 160 -2.74 12.06 6.93
C HIS A 160 -3.18 13.09 5.88
N LEU A 161 -2.71 14.34 6.00
CA LEU A 161 -3.23 15.50 5.27
C LEU A 161 -3.26 15.31 3.74
N GLY A 162 -2.17 14.82 3.16
CA GLY A 162 -2.09 14.62 1.70
C GLY A 162 -3.02 13.52 1.16
N PHE A 163 -3.42 12.56 2.00
CA PHE A 163 -4.40 11.53 1.64
C PHE A 163 -5.81 12.02 1.87
N ASP A 164 -6.02 12.82 2.91
CA ASP A 164 -7.31 13.43 3.24
C ASP A 164 -7.79 14.41 2.17
N ILE A 165 -6.89 15.29 1.67
CA ILE A 165 -7.17 16.19 0.53
C ILE A 165 -7.56 15.39 -0.73
N ALA A 166 -6.84 14.30 -0.99
CA ALA A 166 -7.09 13.43 -2.13
C ALA A 166 -8.42 12.67 -1.99
N LYS A 167 -8.74 12.18 -0.78
CA LYS A 167 -10.03 11.57 -0.42
C LYS A 167 -11.16 12.54 -0.66
N GLU A 168 -11.08 13.80 -0.20
CA GLU A 168 -12.13 14.78 -0.43
C GLU A 168 -12.38 14.99 -1.93
N THR A 169 -11.30 15.07 -2.72
CA THR A 169 -11.38 15.22 -4.18
C THR A 169 -12.14 14.06 -4.82
N VAL A 170 -11.76 12.82 -4.50
CA VAL A 170 -12.38 11.63 -5.08
C VAL A 170 -13.81 11.42 -4.57
N LEU A 171 -14.06 11.60 -3.27
CA LEU A 171 -15.38 11.44 -2.65
C LEU A 171 -16.41 12.41 -3.23
N ASN A 172 -16.02 13.67 -3.45
CA ASN A 172 -16.88 14.64 -4.13
C ASN A 172 -17.21 14.20 -5.56
N TYR A 173 -16.23 13.65 -6.30
CA TYR A 173 -16.50 13.13 -7.64
C TYR A 173 -17.40 11.88 -7.63
N ILE A 174 -17.25 10.99 -6.65
CA ILE A 174 -18.16 9.85 -6.47
C ILE A 174 -19.60 10.36 -6.27
N ASN A 175 -19.79 11.32 -5.37
CA ASN A 175 -21.11 11.92 -5.14
C ASN A 175 -21.70 12.57 -6.41
N ASP A 176 -20.88 13.32 -7.14
CA ASP A 176 -21.28 13.96 -8.40
C ASP A 176 -21.62 12.93 -9.48
N TYR A 177 -20.87 11.83 -9.55
CA TYR A 177 -21.12 10.73 -10.49
C TYR A 177 -22.48 10.06 -10.25
N PHE A 178 -22.87 9.86 -8.99
CA PHE A 178 -24.17 9.29 -8.64
C PHE A 178 -25.33 10.17 -9.13
N ALA A 179 -25.19 11.50 -9.02
CA ALA A 179 -26.13 12.46 -9.58
C ALA A 179 -26.13 12.47 -11.12
N ASP A 180 -24.97 12.67 -11.74
CA ASP A 180 -24.82 12.82 -13.19
C ASP A 180 -25.34 11.59 -13.96
N GLU A 181 -25.07 10.39 -13.44
CA GLU A 181 -25.48 9.13 -14.06
C GLU A 181 -26.87 8.64 -13.62
N ASN A 182 -27.57 9.41 -12.78
CA ASN A 182 -28.88 9.09 -12.21
C ASN A 182 -28.92 7.70 -11.55
N ILE A 183 -27.90 7.40 -10.75
CA ILE A 183 -27.81 6.14 -10.01
C ILE A 183 -28.84 6.15 -8.88
N SER A 184 -29.66 5.10 -8.82
CA SER A 184 -30.74 4.95 -7.85
C SER A 184 -31.05 3.47 -7.59
N GLY A 185 -31.82 3.19 -6.54
CA GLY A 185 -32.15 1.83 -6.10
C GLY A 185 -30.96 1.11 -5.47
N ARG A 186 -30.95 -0.22 -5.53
CA ARG A 186 -29.91 -1.07 -4.94
C ARG A 186 -28.56 -0.89 -5.62
N VAL A 187 -27.55 -0.53 -4.84
CA VAL A 187 -26.18 -0.27 -5.31
C VAL A 187 -25.18 -1.11 -4.51
N LYS A 188 -24.19 -1.64 -5.22
CA LYS A 188 -22.96 -2.22 -4.66
C LYS A 188 -21.77 -1.38 -5.11
N LEU A 189 -20.89 -1.01 -4.20
CA LEU A 189 -19.76 -0.11 -4.46
C LEU A 189 -18.43 -0.81 -4.16
N LEU A 190 -17.56 -0.94 -5.16
CA LEU A 190 -16.18 -1.40 -4.99
C LEU A 190 -15.21 -0.21 -5.08
N ILE A 191 -14.36 -0.06 -4.07
CA ILE A 191 -13.35 0.99 -3.98
C ILE A 191 -11.97 0.32 -3.84
N PRO A 192 -11.31 -0.01 -4.95
CA PRO A 192 -9.99 -0.62 -4.92
C PRO A 192 -8.89 0.44 -4.96
N GLY A 193 -7.77 0.19 -4.27
CA GLY A 193 -6.60 1.08 -4.31
C GLY A 193 -5.29 0.39 -3.95
N TYR A 194 -4.21 0.77 -4.61
CA TYR A 194 -2.85 0.30 -4.32
C TYR A 194 -1.98 1.48 -3.86
N SER A 195 -1.10 1.25 -2.88
CA SER A 195 -0.18 2.28 -2.33
C SER A 195 -0.95 3.54 -1.88
N ARG A 196 -0.58 4.73 -2.37
CA ARG A 196 -1.31 6.00 -2.15
C ARG A 196 -2.82 5.87 -2.43
N GLY A 197 -3.20 5.22 -3.53
CA GLY A 197 -4.60 4.99 -3.90
C GLY A 197 -5.34 4.13 -2.88
N GLY A 198 -4.62 3.20 -2.23
CA GLY A 198 -5.14 2.39 -1.13
C GLY A 198 -5.47 3.21 0.11
N SER A 199 -4.61 4.13 0.53
CA SER A 199 -4.89 5.02 1.68
C SER A 199 -6.07 5.96 1.41
N ILE A 200 -6.21 6.44 0.18
CA ILE A 200 -7.35 7.25 -0.25
C ILE A 200 -8.64 6.41 -0.20
N ALA A 201 -8.62 5.20 -0.77
CA ALA A 201 -9.75 4.27 -0.74
C ALA A 201 -10.16 3.90 0.70
N ASN A 202 -9.18 3.68 1.60
CA ASN A 202 -9.38 3.40 3.01
C ASN A 202 -10.17 4.54 3.71
N LEU A 203 -9.73 5.79 3.55
CA LEU A 203 -10.40 6.95 4.12
C LEU A 203 -11.81 7.16 3.54
N ILE A 204 -12.00 6.95 2.24
CA ILE A 204 -13.33 7.03 1.62
C ILE A 204 -14.27 5.97 2.22
N GLY A 205 -13.79 4.73 2.35
CA GLY A 205 -14.55 3.64 2.98
C GLY A 205 -15.00 4.00 4.38
N ALA A 206 -14.06 4.47 5.21
CA ALA A 206 -14.35 4.85 6.59
C ALA A 206 -15.43 5.95 6.69
N GLU A 207 -15.30 7.02 5.90
CA GLU A 207 -16.28 8.11 5.91
C GLU A 207 -17.66 7.68 5.40
N LEU A 208 -17.73 6.72 4.46
CA LEU A 208 -18.99 6.14 4.02
C LEU A 208 -19.63 5.28 5.11
N ASP A 209 -18.83 4.49 5.83
CA ASP A 209 -19.31 3.58 6.88
C ASP A 209 -19.78 4.31 8.14
N ASP A 210 -19.11 5.38 8.57
CA ASP A 210 -19.57 6.18 9.72
C ASP A 210 -20.53 7.32 9.34
N GLY A 211 -20.63 7.65 8.05
CA GLY A 211 -21.52 8.68 7.53
C GLY A 211 -20.96 10.10 7.61
N SER A 212 -19.71 10.27 8.03
CA SER A 212 -19.00 11.56 8.06
C SER A 212 -18.67 12.09 6.67
N TYR A 213 -18.78 11.27 5.61
CA TYR A 213 -18.58 11.68 4.21
C TYR A 213 -19.41 12.92 3.84
N ARG A 214 -20.55 13.14 4.53
CA ARG A 214 -21.44 14.29 4.36
C ARG A 214 -20.77 15.62 4.66
N ASP A 215 -19.82 15.64 5.58
CA ASP A 215 -19.08 16.85 5.94
C ASP A 215 -18.05 17.21 4.85
N SER A 216 -17.56 16.22 4.11
CA SER A 216 -16.65 16.37 2.97
C SER A 216 -17.36 16.85 1.68
N LEU A 217 -18.70 16.75 1.59
CA LEU A 217 -19.44 17.04 0.36
C LEU A 217 -19.61 18.55 0.09
N LYS A 218 -19.25 18.97 -1.13
CA LYS A 218 -19.41 20.35 -1.63
C LYS A 218 -20.75 20.57 -2.32
N ARG A 219 -21.49 19.50 -2.61
CA ARG A 219 -22.82 19.54 -3.25
C ARG A 219 -23.81 18.70 -2.45
N ALA A 220 -25.08 18.70 -2.89
CA ALA A 220 -26.10 17.87 -2.28
C ALA A 220 -25.70 16.38 -2.29
N ASP A 221 -25.89 15.73 -1.15
CA ASP A 221 -25.70 14.29 -0.97
C ASP A 221 -26.60 13.54 -1.95
N SER A 222 -25.97 12.92 -2.94
CA SER A 222 -26.60 12.14 -4.01
C SER A 222 -26.49 10.65 -3.73
N ILE A 223 -25.50 10.24 -2.93
CA ILE A 223 -25.31 8.86 -2.47
C ILE A 223 -26.51 8.42 -1.62
N LYS A 224 -27.06 9.30 -0.77
CA LYS A 224 -28.25 9.01 0.04
C LYS A 224 -29.54 8.71 -0.76
N ASN A 225 -29.54 8.97 -2.07
CA ASN A 225 -30.69 8.68 -2.94
C ASN A 225 -30.65 7.24 -3.49
N THR A 226 -29.73 6.42 -2.99
CA THR A 226 -29.56 5.01 -3.33
C THR A 226 -29.76 4.12 -2.11
N ASP A 227 -30.02 2.83 -2.34
CA ASP A 227 -30.07 1.81 -1.32
C ASP A 227 -28.68 1.16 -1.17
N LEU A 228 -27.64 1.98 -0.94
CA LEU A 228 -26.27 1.52 -0.67
C LEU A 228 -26.16 1.11 0.80
N ALA A 229 -26.16 -0.20 1.06
CA ALA A 229 -25.94 -0.74 2.40
C ALA A 229 -24.43 -0.86 2.71
N LYS A 230 -24.06 -0.81 4.00
CA LYS A 230 -22.65 -0.94 4.41
C LYS A 230 -22.01 -2.26 3.97
N ASN A 231 -22.78 -3.36 4.05
CA ASN A 231 -22.34 -4.67 3.59
C ASN A 231 -22.35 -4.84 2.05
N ASP A 232 -22.69 -3.78 1.32
CA ASP A 232 -22.57 -3.65 -0.14
C ASP A 232 -21.46 -2.64 -0.53
N ILE A 233 -20.64 -2.18 0.43
CA ILE A 233 -19.43 -1.36 0.22
C ILE A 233 -18.21 -2.26 0.39
N TYR A 234 -17.50 -2.56 -0.69
CA TYR A 234 -16.30 -3.40 -0.73
C TYR A 234 -15.08 -2.50 -0.88
N VAL A 235 -14.20 -2.45 0.11
CA VAL A 235 -12.96 -1.67 0.03
C VAL A 235 -11.78 -2.63 0.13
N TYR A 236 -10.98 -2.69 -0.93
CA TYR A 236 -9.78 -3.52 -1.00
C TYR A 236 -8.57 -2.64 -1.24
N THR A 237 -7.67 -2.60 -0.27
CA THR A 237 -6.43 -1.83 -0.37
C THR A 237 -5.23 -2.77 -0.40
N PHE A 238 -4.18 -2.35 -1.11
CA PHE A 238 -2.97 -3.13 -1.30
C PHE A 238 -1.76 -2.26 -1.00
N GLU A 239 -0.89 -2.70 -0.09
CA GLU A 239 0.32 -1.96 0.30
C GLU A 239 0.05 -0.49 0.68
N ALA A 240 -1.12 -0.22 1.26
CA ALA A 240 -1.54 1.13 1.59
C ALA A 240 -0.70 1.68 2.75
N PRO A 241 -0.13 2.89 2.67
CA PRO A 241 0.37 3.59 3.84
C PRO A 241 -0.69 3.78 4.93
N GLN A 242 -0.26 3.85 6.19
CA GLN A 242 -1.13 4.25 7.30
C GLN A 242 -1.69 5.66 7.05
N CYS A 243 -2.95 5.91 7.42
CA CYS A 243 -3.69 7.10 6.98
C CYS A 243 -4.45 7.84 8.07
N THR A 244 -4.62 7.27 9.27
CA THR A 244 -5.38 7.88 10.37
C THR A 244 -4.74 7.61 11.72
N LYS A 245 -4.99 8.46 12.72
CA LYS A 245 -4.69 8.19 14.14
C LYS A 245 -5.96 7.89 14.95
N ASN A 246 -7.10 7.68 14.30
CA ASN A 246 -8.33 7.38 14.99
C ASN A 246 -8.18 6.08 15.80
N SER A 247 -8.35 6.17 17.12
CA SER A 247 -8.19 5.03 18.03
C SER A 247 -9.27 3.96 17.85
N GLY A 248 -10.36 4.24 17.13
CA GLY A 248 -11.41 3.28 16.77
C GLY A 248 -11.31 2.75 15.34
N ALA A 249 -10.18 2.95 14.65
CA ALA A 249 -10.03 2.58 13.25
C ALA A 249 -10.15 1.06 12.99
N ASP A 250 -9.87 0.24 13.99
CA ASP A 250 -10.02 -1.23 13.99
C ASP A 250 -11.44 -1.70 14.36
N GLY A 251 -12.37 -0.77 14.59
CA GLY A 251 -13.73 -1.07 15.01
C GLY A 251 -14.49 -1.92 13.98
N LYS A 252 -15.33 -2.84 14.48
CA LYS A 252 -16.12 -3.79 13.65
C LYS A 252 -16.93 -3.14 12.53
N MET A 253 -17.30 -1.86 12.67
CA MET A 253 -18.05 -1.14 11.65
C MET A 253 -17.28 -0.94 10.34
N TYR A 254 -15.94 -0.94 10.40
CA TYR A 254 -15.04 -0.78 9.27
C TYR A 254 -14.55 -2.14 8.71
N GLY A 255 -15.16 -3.25 9.13
CA GLY A 255 -14.71 -4.61 8.78
C GLY A 255 -14.82 -4.97 7.29
N ASN A 256 -15.52 -4.16 6.51
CA ASN A 256 -15.60 -4.20 5.05
C ASN A 256 -14.43 -3.49 4.34
N ILE A 257 -13.51 -2.89 5.09
CA ILE A 257 -12.26 -2.33 4.61
C ILE A 257 -11.15 -3.35 4.83
N ILE A 258 -10.70 -3.95 3.75
CA ILE A 258 -9.70 -5.02 3.74
C ILE A 258 -8.37 -4.45 3.23
N ASN A 259 -7.34 -4.46 4.08
CA ASN A 259 -6.00 -3.98 3.75
C ASN A 259 -5.04 -5.16 3.60
N ILE A 260 -4.50 -5.39 2.39
CA ILE A 260 -3.61 -6.50 2.09
C ILE A 260 -2.18 -5.99 1.95
N MET A 261 -1.28 -6.54 2.76
CA MET A 261 0.07 -6.01 2.98
C MET A 261 1.12 -7.09 2.80
N ASN A 262 2.23 -6.77 2.15
CA ASN A 262 3.46 -7.55 2.24
C ASN A 262 4.25 -7.04 3.44
N PRO A 263 4.55 -7.88 4.44
CA PRO A 263 5.31 -7.42 5.61
C PRO A 263 6.69 -6.81 5.33
N ASN A 264 7.30 -7.21 4.21
CA ASN A 264 8.59 -6.71 3.78
C ASN A 264 8.50 -5.37 3.05
N ASP A 265 7.29 -4.90 2.74
CA ASP A 265 7.09 -3.63 2.07
C ASP A 265 7.29 -2.45 3.02
N TYR A 266 8.11 -1.51 2.58
CA TYR A 266 8.49 -0.33 3.34
C TYR A 266 7.54 0.85 3.12
N VAL A 267 6.84 0.91 1.99
CA VAL A 267 5.90 2.01 1.70
C VAL A 267 4.77 2.11 2.73
N PRO A 268 4.17 0.98 3.16
CA PRO A 268 3.23 0.94 4.28
C PRO A 268 3.71 1.58 5.59
N LYS A 269 5.03 1.66 5.78
CA LYS A 269 5.69 2.04 7.04
C LYS A 269 6.13 3.51 7.07
N PHE A 270 6.02 4.24 5.96
CA PHE A 270 6.47 5.64 5.87
C PHE A 270 5.68 6.62 6.73
N VAL A 271 4.38 6.35 6.94
CA VAL A 271 3.58 7.11 7.90
C VAL A 271 3.76 6.42 9.24
N MET A 272 4.48 7.06 10.16
CA MET A 272 5.08 6.37 11.31
C MET A 272 4.03 5.87 12.30
N LYS A 273 4.02 4.55 12.55
CA LYS A 273 3.19 3.91 13.58
C LYS A 273 3.44 4.50 14.98
N ASP A 274 4.69 4.90 15.25
CA ASP A 274 5.09 5.53 16.52
C ASP A 274 4.47 6.90 16.76
N TRP A 275 3.85 7.51 15.76
CA TRP A 275 3.02 8.72 15.92
C TRP A 275 1.53 8.40 16.11
N GLY A 276 1.20 7.12 16.29
CA GLY A 276 -0.17 6.64 16.47
C GLY A 276 -0.94 6.44 15.18
N PHE A 277 -0.28 6.47 14.01
CA PHE A 277 -0.97 6.22 12.75
C PHE A 277 -1.28 4.72 12.57
N SER A 278 -2.39 4.44 11.91
CA SER A 278 -2.93 3.13 11.57
C SER A 278 -3.78 3.22 10.28
N ARG A 279 -4.58 2.19 10.00
CA ARG A 279 -5.55 2.12 8.90
C ARG A 279 -6.92 1.76 9.46
N TYR A 280 -7.98 2.17 8.78
CA TYR A 280 -9.31 1.63 9.08
C TYR A 280 -9.45 0.19 8.60
N GLY A 281 -10.19 -0.62 9.36
CA GLY A 281 -10.63 -1.97 8.98
C GLY A 281 -9.66 -3.10 9.32
N VAL A 282 -9.74 -4.17 8.55
CA VAL A 282 -9.05 -5.45 8.76
C VAL A 282 -7.73 -5.45 7.99
N GLU A 283 -6.67 -5.98 8.59
CA GLU A 283 -5.38 -6.15 7.92
C GLU A 283 -5.14 -7.64 7.59
N TYR A 284 -4.67 -7.91 6.38
CA TYR A 284 -4.24 -9.22 5.91
C TYR A 284 -2.79 -9.12 5.48
N TYR A 285 -1.94 -9.99 6.01
CA TYR A 285 -0.54 -10.06 5.65
C TYR A 285 -0.28 -11.26 4.76
N LEU A 286 0.37 -11.00 3.63
CA LEU A 286 0.87 -12.04 2.73
C LEU A 286 1.83 -12.97 3.47
N PRO A 287 1.96 -14.24 3.05
CA PRO A 287 2.92 -15.15 3.67
C PRO A 287 4.33 -14.57 3.65
N SER A 288 4.96 -14.58 4.81
CA SER A 288 6.32 -14.16 5.03
C SER A 288 7.01 -15.14 5.95
N ALA A 289 8.34 -15.07 6.01
CA ALA A 289 9.10 -15.88 6.95
C ALA A 289 8.70 -15.66 8.41
N GLU A 290 7.99 -14.58 8.67
CA GLU A 290 7.67 -14.08 10.00
C GLU A 290 6.31 -14.58 10.50
N ASN A 291 5.40 -14.97 9.59
CA ASN A 291 4.02 -15.30 9.91
C ASN A 291 3.64 -16.74 9.51
N CYS A 292 4.50 -17.45 8.77
CA CYS A 292 4.28 -18.85 8.41
C CYS A 292 5.54 -19.72 8.54
N ALA A 293 5.38 -20.92 9.09
CA ALA A 293 6.49 -21.87 9.29
C ALA A 293 6.97 -22.51 7.98
N ASN A 294 6.10 -22.59 6.96
CA ASN A 294 6.33 -23.18 5.64
C ASN A 294 6.64 -22.12 4.56
N TYR A 295 7.17 -20.96 4.95
CA TYR A 295 7.43 -19.84 4.06
C TYR A 295 8.20 -20.22 2.79
N SER A 296 9.21 -21.08 2.88
CA SER A 296 10.00 -21.51 1.71
C SER A 296 9.14 -22.11 0.60
N SER A 297 8.10 -22.88 0.95
CA SER A 297 7.18 -23.46 -0.04
C SER A 297 6.29 -22.40 -0.69
N TYR A 298 5.81 -21.43 0.08
CA TYR A 298 5.08 -20.27 -0.46
C TYR A 298 5.97 -19.44 -1.37
N TYR A 299 7.22 -19.18 -0.95
CA TYR A 299 8.21 -18.44 -1.71
C TYR A 299 8.52 -19.12 -3.05
N GLU A 300 8.76 -20.43 -3.07
CA GLU A 300 8.94 -21.19 -4.31
C GLU A 300 7.73 -21.11 -5.24
N ASN A 301 6.51 -21.11 -4.68
CA ASN A 301 5.29 -21.02 -5.48
C ASN A 301 5.13 -19.63 -6.11
N VAL A 302 5.32 -18.56 -5.32
CA VAL A 302 5.22 -17.19 -5.84
C VAL A 302 6.28 -16.89 -6.89
N CYS A 303 7.50 -17.42 -6.76
CA CYS A 303 8.53 -17.29 -7.80
C CYS A 303 8.10 -17.94 -9.12
N LYS A 304 7.50 -19.15 -9.07
CA LYS A 304 6.96 -19.81 -10.28
C LYS A 304 5.81 -19.01 -10.89
N THR A 305 4.92 -18.49 -10.07
CA THR A 305 3.82 -17.62 -10.52
C THR A 305 4.35 -16.34 -11.16
N PHE A 306 5.36 -15.70 -10.56
CA PHE A 306 6.05 -14.54 -11.11
C PHE A 306 6.65 -14.86 -12.48
N ASP A 307 7.41 -15.95 -12.60
CA ASP A 307 8.06 -16.34 -13.85
C ASP A 307 7.04 -16.65 -14.96
N THR A 308 5.86 -17.13 -14.59
CA THR A 308 4.73 -17.34 -15.52
C THR A 308 4.11 -16.01 -15.96
N LEU A 309 3.85 -15.08 -15.03
CA LEU A 309 3.32 -13.75 -15.35
C LEU A 309 4.27 -12.93 -16.21
N MET A 310 5.57 -13.20 -16.11
CA MET A 310 6.64 -12.48 -16.78
C MET A 310 7.20 -13.24 -17.99
N GLU A 311 6.55 -14.31 -18.47
CA GLU A 311 7.07 -15.19 -19.51
C GLU A 311 7.40 -14.47 -20.82
N ASP A 312 6.61 -13.45 -21.17
CA ASP A 312 6.76 -12.61 -22.36
C ASP A 312 7.73 -11.43 -22.17
N THR A 313 8.43 -11.38 -21.03
CA THR A 313 9.40 -10.33 -20.69
C THR A 313 10.78 -10.93 -20.42
N ASP A 314 11.80 -10.08 -20.33
CA ASP A 314 13.14 -10.49 -19.90
C ASP A 314 13.27 -10.63 -18.37
N LYS A 315 12.18 -10.47 -17.60
CA LYS A 315 12.21 -10.56 -16.14
C LYS A 315 12.14 -12.00 -15.64
N LYS A 316 12.91 -12.28 -14.59
CA LYS A 316 12.93 -13.57 -13.88
C LYS A 316 12.95 -13.37 -12.38
N SER A 317 12.38 -14.34 -11.66
CA SER A 317 12.23 -14.28 -10.20
C SER A 317 13.58 -14.14 -9.49
N ASP A 318 14.65 -14.73 -10.03
CA ASP A 318 16.01 -14.66 -9.49
C ASP A 318 16.64 -13.26 -9.46
N SER A 319 16.08 -12.30 -10.22
CA SER A 319 16.66 -10.98 -10.45
C SER A 319 15.66 -9.85 -10.18
N ASN A 320 14.38 -10.06 -10.48
CA ASN A 320 13.32 -9.06 -10.34
C ASN A 320 12.37 -9.32 -9.16
N PHE A 321 12.45 -10.49 -8.52
CA PHE A 321 11.79 -10.73 -7.24
C PHE A 321 12.78 -10.50 -6.09
N TYR A 322 12.27 -10.27 -4.89
CA TYR A 322 13.13 -10.23 -3.71
C TYR A 322 13.60 -11.64 -3.34
N ASN A 323 14.77 -11.79 -2.72
CA ASN A 323 15.25 -13.12 -2.31
C ASN A 323 14.65 -13.58 -0.96
N GLU A 324 14.47 -14.88 -0.80
CA GLU A 324 13.88 -15.49 0.41
C GLU A 324 14.68 -15.20 1.68
N GLU A 325 16.01 -15.08 1.58
CA GLU A 325 16.87 -14.90 2.74
C GLU A 325 16.76 -13.48 3.30
N ASP A 326 16.75 -12.48 2.42
CA ASP A 326 16.61 -11.07 2.79
C ASP A 326 15.20 -10.74 3.30
N SER A 327 14.17 -11.39 2.75
CA SER A 327 12.79 -11.21 3.21
C SER A 327 12.54 -11.71 4.63
N ARG A 328 13.51 -12.39 5.26
CA ARG A 328 13.48 -12.79 6.68
C ARG A 328 13.85 -11.66 7.64
N SER A 329 14.32 -10.52 7.15
CA SER A 329 14.78 -9.43 8.03
C SER A 329 14.37 -8.04 7.61
N VAL A 330 14.12 -7.81 6.31
CA VAL A 330 13.89 -6.48 5.76
C VAL A 330 12.68 -5.79 6.41
N GLY A 331 11.57 -6.49 6.60
CA GLY A 331 10.40 -5.95 7.31
C GLY A 331 10.72 -5.39 8.71
N ALA A 332 11.41 -6.20 9.54
CA ALA A 332 11.76 -5.84 10.92
C ALA A 332 12.82 -4.73 11.00
N MET A 333 13.74 -4.70 10.03
CA MET A 333 14.74 -3.65 9.90
C MET A 333 14.10 -2.32 9.52
N PHE A 334 13.10 -2.32 8.63
CA PHE A 334 12.35 -1.12 8.32
C PHE A 334 11.57 -0.59 9.51
N ASP A 335 10.93 -1.46 10.30
CA ASP A 335 10.26 -1.02 11.53
C ASP A 335 11.24 -0.34 12.47
N SER A 336 12.41 -0.94 12.69
CA SER A 336 13.45 -0.30 13.50
C SER A 336 13.91 1.04 12.93
N LEU A 337 14.12 1.14 11.61
CA LEU A 337 14.61 2.36 10.97
C LEU A 337 13.57 3.48 11.06
N MET A 338 12.31 3.17 10.73
CA MET A 338 11.21 4.13 10.75
C MET A 338 10.95 4.63 12.16
N SER A 339 11.06 3.76 13.17
CA SER A 339 10.97 4.16 14.57
C SER A 339 12.08 5.10 15.00
N LYS A 340 13.33 4.78 14.65
CA LYS A 340 14.45 5.66 14.96
C LYS A 340 14.32 7.00 14.23
N LEU A 341 13.83 7.03 12.99
CA LEU A 341 13.54 8.28 12.29
C LEU A 341 12.44 9.08 13.01
N ALA A 342 11.36 8.42 13.42
CA ALA A 342 10.24 9.02 14.13
C ALA A 342 10.66 9.70 15.43
N ASP A 343 11.56 9.06 16.20
CA ASP A 343 12.03 9.53 17.51
C ASP A 343 13.22 10.50 17.40
N SER A 344 14.32 10.08 16.75
CA SER A 344 15.59 10.82 16.80
C SER A 344 15.65 12.02 15.84
N VAL A 345 15.03 11.91 14.66
CA VAL A 345 15.12 12.93 13.62
C VAL A 345 13.89 13.81 13.62
N PHE A 346 12.74 13.17 13.46
CA PHE A 346 11.48 13.85 13.29
C PHE A 346 10.77 14.13 14.61
N LYS A 347 11.16 13.49 15.72
CA LYS A 347 10.68 13.66 17.11
C LYS A 347 9.20 13.36 17.32
N ASN A 348 8.32 14.04 16.59
CA ASN A 348 6.88 13.84 16.59
C ASN A 348 6.29 14.46 15.31
N GLN A 349 5.03 14.13 15.04
CA GLN A 349 4.29 14.62 13.87
C GLN A 349 4.32 16.15 13.72
N GLN A 350 4.15 16.92 14.81
CA GLN A 350 4.14 18.39 14.75
C GLN A 350 5.50 18.92 14.31
N TYR A 351 6.59 18.41 14.90
CA TYR A 351 7.95 18.81 14.55
C TYR A 351 8.29 18.43 13.10
N TYR A 352 7.84 17.27 12.63
CA TYR A 352 7.94 16.89 11.22
C TYR A 352 7.27 17.92 10.29
N ALA A 353 6.00 18.24 10.56
CA ALA A 353 5.20 19.16 9.75
C ALA A 353 5.84 20.55 9.68
N GLU A 354 6.39 21.04 10.79
CA GLU A 354 6.99 22.37 10.88
C GLU A 354 8.40 22.47 10.24
N ASN A 355 9.18 21.38 10.25
CA ASN A 355 10.62 21.46 9.95
C ASN A 355 11.05 20.67 8.71
N PHE A 356 10.32 19.64 8.30
CA PHE A 356 10.78 18.70 7.26
C PHE A 356 9.76 18.46 6.13
N GLU A 357 8.47 18.63 6.40
CA GLU A 357 7.40 18.25 5.47
C GLU A 357 7.56 18.88 4.08
N ASP A 358 7.68 20.21 3.98
CA ASP A 358 7.81 20.89 2.69
C ASP A 358 9.02 20.40 1.87
N GLY A 359 10.14 20.15 2.56
CA GLY A 359 11.35 19.61 1.94
C GLY A 359 11.16 18.19 1.43
N LEU A 360 10.53 17.32 2.23
CA LEU A 360 10.26 15.93 1.88
C LEU A 360 9.18 15.79 0.81
N VAL A 361 8.12 16.59 0.85
CA VAL A 361 7.09 16.68 -0.19
C VAL A 361 7.73 17.05 -1.53
N PHE A 362 8.59 18.06 -1.53
CA PHE A 362 9.33 18.45 -2.73
C PHE A 362 10.22 17.31 -3.23
N ILE A 363 11.06 16.73 -2.36
CA ILE A 363 11.98 15.67 -2.73
C ILE A 363 11.23 14.48 -3.33
N ALA A 364 10.15 14.04 -2.67
CA ALA A 364 9.36 12.90 -3.11
C ALA A 364 8.64 13.20 -4.44
N GLY A 365 7.95 14.33 -4.57
CA GLY A 365 7.22 14.61 -5.81
C GLY A 365 8.13 14.85 -7.02
N GLN A 366 9.23 15.57 -6.86
CA GLN A 366 10.11 15.92 -7.98
C GLN A 366 11.10 14.82 -8.35
N TYR A 367 11.74 14.19 -7.36
CA TYR A 367 12.83 13.24 -7.63
C TYR A 367 12.38 11.80 -7.65
N ILE A 368 11.40 11.40 -6.82
CA ILE A 368 10.85 10.04 -6.83
C ILE A 368 9.73 9.94 -7.87
N GLY A 369 8.76 10.85 -7.79
CA GLY A 369 7.56 10.82 -8.61
C GLY A 369 7.79 11.21 -10.07
N LYS A 370 8.19 12.46 -10.30
CA LYS A 370 8.44 12.97 -11.66
C LYS A 370 9.63 12.35 -12.36
N LYS A 371 10.57 11.79 -11.60
CA LYS A 371 11.85 11.30 -12.09
C LYS A 371 12.53 12.32 -13.00
N LEU A 372 12.31 13.63 -12.75
CA LEU A 372 13.04 14.68 -13.45
C LEU A 372 14.50 14.29 -13.33
N ASN A 373 15.20 14.19 -14.48
CA ASN A 373 16.56 13.68 -14.61
C ASN A 373 17.26 13.89 -13.28
N ALA A 374 17.51 12.79 -12.55
CA ALA A 374 18.31 12.78 -11.33
C ALA A 374 19.76 13.15 -11.69
N GLY A 375 19.90 14.31 -12.33
CA GLY A 375 21.06 14.88 -12.94
C GLY A 375 21.94 15.23 -11.79
N ASN A 376 22.95 14.39 -11.59
CA ASN A 376 24.08 14.48 -10.69
C ASN A 376 23.76 14.76 -9.21
N ALA A 377 22.94 15.73 -8.83
CA ALA A 377 22.63 16.16 -7.48
C ALA A 377 22.07 15.06 -6.57
N MET A 378 20.89 14.48 -6.83
CA MET A 378 20.33 13.44 -5.95
C MET A 378 21.07 12.11 -6.04
N LYS A 379 21.64 11.76 -7.21
CA LYS A 379 22.59 10.64 -7.30
C LYS A 379 23.80 10.89 -6.40
N THR A 380 24.35 12.09 -6.42
CA THR A 380 25.45 12.51 -5.54
C THR A 380 25.02 12.51 -4.08
N LEU A 381 23.82 12.95 -3.74
CA LEU A 381 23.30 12.95 -2.37
C LEU A 381 23.07 11.53 -1.85
N GLY A 382 22.43 10.66 -2.63
CA GLY A 382 22.28 9.25 -2.30
C GLY A 382 23.63 8.54 -2.18
N VAL A 383 24.58 8.85 -3.07
CA VAL A 383 25.97 8.37 -2.98
C VAL A 383 26.65 8.90 -1.72
N ILE A 384 26.46 10.16 -1.35
CA ILE A 384 27.03 10.73 -0.12
C ILE A 384 26.42 10.06 1.11
N ILE A 385 25.09 9.91 1.18
CA ILE A 385 24.40 9.23 2.28
C ILE A 385 24.92 7.80 2.42
N ALA A 386 24.99 7.06 1.31
CA ALA A 386 25.57 5.72 1.30
C ALA A 386 27.04 5.75 1.75
N ALA A 387 27.88 6.62 1.20
CA ALA A 387 29.29 6.68 1.55
C ALA A 387 29.55 7.07 3.02
N VAL A 388 28.69 7.90 3.61
CA VAL A 388 28.70 8.24 5.05
C VAL A 388 28.27 7.04 5.90
N ALA A 389 27.19 6.36 5.53
CA ALA A 389 26.74 5.14 6.19
C ALA A 389 27.81 4.04 6.17
N LEU A 390 28.55 3.96 5.06
CA LEU A 390 29.63 2.99 4.87
C LEU A 390 30.96 3.39 5.50
N GLY A 391 31.05 4.59 6.08
CA GLY A 391 32.28 5.11 6.65
C GLY A 391 33.40 5.30 5.62
N ILE A 392 33.08 5.32 4.33
CA ILE A 392 34.01 5.56 3.22
C ILE A 392 34.50 7.01 3.26
N ILE A 393 33.59 7.94 3.55
CA ILE A 393 33.92 9.35 3.77
C ILE A 393 34.07 9.57 5.27
N PRO A 394 35.28 9.88 5.78
CA PRO A 394 35.47 10.30 7.17
C PRO A 394 34.85 11.69 7.33
N THR A 395 33.58 11.74 7.71
CA THR A 395 32.84 13.00 7.85
C THR A 395 32.83 13.43 9.32
N ASN A 396 33.58 14.50 9.61
CA ASN A 396 33.32 15.29 10.80
C ASN A 396 31.92 15.91 10.67
N MET A 397 31.12 15.85 11.74
CA MET A 397 29.78 16.42 11.74
C MET A 397 29.80 17.94 11.58
N ASP A 398 30.86 18.59 12.08
CA ASP A 398 31.07 20.03 11.88
C ASP A 398 31.20 20.37 10.39
N THR A 399 31.77 19.47 9.59
CA THR A 399 31.90 19.65 8.14
C THR A 399 30.56 19.49 7.44
N ILE A 400 29.75 18.48 7.78
CA ILE A 400 28.40 18.29 7.22
C ILE A 400 27.50 19.48 7.59
N LYS A 401 27.63 20.01 8.80
CA LYS A 401 26.83 21.16 9.26
C LYS A 401 27.35 22.52 8.80
N SER A 402 28.53 22.56 8.16
CA SER A 402 29.17 23.82 7.77
C SER A 402 28.40 24.58 6.69
N ASP A 403 28.51 25.91 6.72
CA ASP A 403 27.97 26.79 5.67
C ASP A 403 28.53 26.43 4.28
N GLY A 404 29.78 25.97 4.22
CA GLY A 404 30.41 25.52 2.98
C GLY A 404 29.73 24.29 2.39
N PHE A 405 29.37 23.30 3.21
CA PHE A 405 28.65 22.12 2.74
C PHE A 405 27.19 22.46 2.39
N ARG A 406 26.52 23.31 3.17
CA ARG A 406 25.19 23.84 2.84
C ARG A 406 25.20 24.57 1.49
N ALA A 407 26.22 25.39 1.22
CA ALA A 407 26.39 26.06 -0.07
C ALA A 407 26.65 25.08 -1.21
N TYR A 408 27.42 24.01 -0.97
CA TYR A 408 27.60 22.93 -1.93
C TYR A 408 26.27 22.23 -2.26
N LEU A 409 25.47 21.87 -1.25
CA LEU A 409 24.14 21.27 -1.45
C LEU A 409 23.21 22.20 -2.21
N ALA A 410 23.17 23.49 -1.86
CA ALA A 410 22.42 24.50 -2.59
C ALA A 410 22.84 24.57 -4.06
N SER A 411 24.15 24.48 -4.36
CA SER A 411 24.65 24.46 -5.74
C SER A 411 24.19 23.23 -6.51
N ARG A 412 24.17 22.05 -5.87
CA ARG A 412 23.69 20.81 -6.49
C ARG A 412 22.19 20.88 -6.76
N ILE A 413 21.41 21.39 -5.81
CA ILE A 413 19.97 21.59 -6.00
C ILE A 413 19.73 22.58 -7.16
N ALA A 414 20.45 23.69 -7.20
CA ALA A 414 20.33 24.72 -8.25
C ALA A 414 20.71 24.25 -9.66
N GLU A 415 21.56 23.22 -9.78
CA GLU A 415 21.90 22.57 -11.07
C GLU A 415 20.78 21.64 -11.57
N SER A 416 19.75 21.37 -10.78
CA SER A 416 18.65 20.48 -11.16
C SER A 416 17.56 21.24 -11.93
N ASP A 417 17.02 20.61 -12.97
CA ASP A 417 15.85 21.14 -13.70
C ASP A 417 14.64 21.40 -12.77
N ALA A 418 14.56 20.67 -11.65
CA ALA A 418 13.53 20.79 -10.63
C ALA A 418 13.63 22.08 -9.78
N SER A 419 14.77 22.76 -9.75
CA SER A 419 14.97 23.94 -8.88
C SER A 419 14.59 25.27 -9.50
N SER A 420 14.24 25.29 -10.79
CA SER A 420 13.96 26.52 -11.55
C SER A 420 12.87 27.42 -10.93
N ASN A 421 11.96 26.84 -10.14
CA ASN A 421 10.85 27.53 -9.48
C ASN A 421 10.94 27.52 -7.93
N LEU A 422 12.06 27.06 -7.36
CA LEU A 422 12.20 26.99 -5.91
C LEU A 422 12.53 28.35 -5.28
N THR A 423 11.85 28.67 -4.19
CA THR A 423 12.20 29.80 -3.32
C THR A 423 13.42 29.45 -2.45
N LYS A 424 14.14 30.48 -1.99
CA LYS A 424 15.28 30.29 -1.06
C LYS A 424 14.90 29.51 0.21
N PRO A 425 13.75 29.76 0.88
CA PRO A 425 13.31 28.94 2.01
C PRO A 425 13.09 27.46 1.64
N GLN A 426 12.51 27.16 0.48
CA GLN A 426 12.32 25.76 0.06
C GLN A 426 13.65 25.04 -0.20
N ILE A 427 14.62 25.72 -0.83
CA ILE A 427 15.99 25.18 -0.98
C ILE A 427 16.60 24.89 0.40
N GLN A 428 16.40 25.79 1.37
CA GLN A 428 16.91 25.61 2.72
C GLN A 428 16.26 24.40 3.41
N GLY A 429 14.94 24.24 3.31
CA GLY A 429 14.24 23.06 3.86
C GLY A 429 14.72 21.74 3.27
N ILE A 430 14.97 21.68 1.95
CA ILE A 430 15.55 20.49 1.30
C ILE A 430 16.95 20.18 1.87
N ILE A 431 17.78 21.20 2.05
CA ILE A 431 19.13 21.05 2.64
C ILE A 431 19.05 20.52 4.07
N ASP A 432 18.12 21.03 4.87
CA ASP A 432 17.96 20.61 6.26
C ASP A 432 17.50 19.14 6.37
N VAL A 433 16.59 18.69 5.48
CA VAL A 433 16.24 17.27 5.34
C VAL A 433 17.47 16.42 5.03
N VAL A 434 18.27 16.81 4.02
CA VAL A 434 19.46 16.05 3.63
C VAL A 434 20.47 15.94 4.78
N ILE A 435 20.72 17.04 5.49
CA ILE A 435 21.65 17.06 6.63
C ILE A 435 21.15 16.15 7.75
N ALA A 436 19.86 16.19 8.07
CA ALA A 436 19.25 15.34 9.07
C ALA A 436 19.37 13.84 8.72
N LEU A 437 19.14 13.48 7.44
CA LEU A 437 19.32 12.10 6.97
C LEU A 437 20.78 11.64 6.98
N LEU A 438 21.74 12.55 6.74
CA LEU A 438 23.17 12.26 6.85
C LEU A 438 23.61 12.01 8.29
N GLU A 439 23.10 12.80 9.23
CA GLU A 439 23.28 12.59 10.67
C GLU A 439 22.75 11.22 11.08
N PHE A 440 21.49 10.96 10.73
CA PHE A 440 20.84 9.69 11.01
C PHE A 440 21.62 8.49 10.44
N ALA A 441 22.08 8.57 9.20
CA ALA A 441 22.85 7.50 8.55
C ALA A 441 24.21 7.27 9.23
N LYS A 442 24.83 8.31 9.79
CA LYS A 442 26.07 8.19 10.55
C LYS A 442 25.85 7.54 11.92
N GLU A 443 24.73 7.84 12.58
CA GLU A 443 24.40 7.28 13.89
C GLU A 443 23.90 5.83 13.78
N ASN A 444 23.28 5.47 12.64
CA ASN A 444 22.67 4.17 12.39
C ASN A 444 23.38 3.37 11.27
N ARG A 445 24.72 3.43 11.23
CA ARG A 445 25.53 2.84 10.15
C ARG A 445 25.26 1.36 9.88
N SER A 446 25.10 0.55 10.92
CA SER A 446 24.88 -0.89 10.76
C SER A 446 23.55 -1.17 10.04
N ASP A 447 22.48 -0.49 10.44
CA ASP A 447 21.14 -0.68 9.89
C ASP A 447 21.09 -0.21 8.43
N VAL A 448 21.63 0.98 8.17
CA VAL A 448 21.70 1.52 6.80
C VAL A 448 22.59 0.65 5.91
N LYS A 449 23.69 0.12 6.43
CA LYS A 449 24.56 -0.81 5.69
C LYS A 449 23.84 -2.12 5.39
N ALA A 450 23.07 -2.65 6.32
CA ALA A 450 22.31 -3.87 6.09
C ALA A 450 21.24 -3.66 5.03
N LEU A 451 20.50 -2.54 5.07
CA LEU A 451 19.55 -2.16 4.02
C LEU A 451 20.24 -2.01 2.65
N LEU A 452 21.42 -1.37 2.58
CA LEU A 452 22.20 -1.28 1.35
C LEU A 452 22.67 -2.66 0.85
N GLY A 453 22.96 -3.58 1.76
CA GLY A 453 23.29 -4.97 1.44
C GLY A 453 22.12 -5.77 0.87
N GLN A 454 20.89 -5.33 1.16
CA GLN A 454 19.63 -5.97 0.76
C GLN A 454 18.84 -5.11 -0.23
N LEU A 455 19.52 -4.17 -0.91
CA LEU A 455 18.86 -3.13 -1.71
C LEU A 455 17.99 -3.70 -2.84
N ASN A 456 18.35 -4.85 -3.42
CA ASN A 456 17.52 -5.49 -4.44
C ASN A 456 16.14 -5.86 -3.89
N THR A 457 16.10 -6.48 -2.69
CA THR A 457 14.85 -6.80 -2.00
C THR A 457 14.06 -5.55 -1.67
N VAL A 458 14.72 -4.52 -1.14
CA VAL A 458 14.10 -3.22 -0.82
C VAL A 458 13.44 -2.59 -2.05
N LEU A 459 14.11 -2.57 -3.20
CA LEU A 459 13.60 -1.91 -4.40
C LEU A 459 12.49 -2.70 -5.11
N ASN A 460 12.47 -4.03 -4.95
CA ASN A 460 11.54 -4.91 -5.65
C ASN A 460 10.27 -5.23 -4.86
N VAL A 461 10.25 -5.08 -3.54
CA VAL A 461 9.11 -5.54 -2.72
C VAL A 461 7.80 -4.79 -2.98
N HIS A 462 7.85 -3.47 -3.22
CA HIS A 462 6.68 -2.62 -3.48
C HIS A 462 6.24 -2.64 -4.96
N GLN A 463 6.77 -3.56 -5.76
CA GLN A 463 6.41 -3.65 -7.16
C GLN A 463 5.04 -4.33 -7.29
N PRO A 464 4.10 -3.78 -8.08
CA PRO A 464 2.73 -4.30 -8.15
C PRO A 464 2.66 -5.75 -8.64
N TYR A 465 3.59 -6.16 -9.50
CA TYR A 465 3.71 -7.55 -9.93
C TYR A 465 4.13 -8.51 -8.82
N VAL A 466 4.81 -8.04 -7.76
CA VAL A 466 5.15 -8.86 -6.60
C VAL A 466 3.88 -9.18 -5.82
N THR A 467 3.08 -8.16 -5.50
CA THR A 467 1.78 -8.34 -4.84
C THR A 467 0.84 -9.20 -5.69
N LEU A 468 0.79 -8.98 -7.02
CA LEU A 468 -0.03 -9.79 -7.93
C LEU A 468 0.42 -11.25 -7.98
N SER A 469 1.74 -11.49 -8.02
CA SER A 469 2.29 -12.86 -7.98
C SER A 469 1.90 -13.55 -6.69
N TRP A 470 2.04 -12.86 -5.55
CA TRP A 470 1.66 -13.39 -4.25
C TRP A 470 0.18 -13.77 -4.21
N MET A 471 -0.70 -12.81 -4.52
CA MET A 471 -2.14 -13.02 -4.52
C MET A 471 -2.59 -14.14 -5.47
N ARG A 472 -1.89 -14.37 -6.59
CA ARG A 472 -2.19 -15.50 -7.51
C ARG A 472 -1.64 -16.84 -7.05
N SER A 473 -0.67 -16.85 -6.13
CA SER A 473 0.02 -18.05 -5.65
C SER A 473 -0.55 -18.63 -4.35
N ILE A 474 -1.50 -17.93 -3.72
CA ILE A 474 -2.05 -18.28 -2.42
C ILE A 474 -3.56 -18.48 -2.49
N GLY A 475 -4.11 -19.21 -1.52
CA GLY A 475 -5.53 -19.31 -1.25
C GLY A 475 -6.01 -18.27 -0.24
N GLN A 476 -7.32 -18.28 -0.01
CA GLN A 476 -8.00 -17.37 0.92
C GLN A 476 -7.48 -17.48 2.36
N ASP A 477 -7.16 -18.68 2.81
CA ASP A 477 -6.80 -18.98 4.21
C ASP A 477 -5.27 -18.93 4.46
N ASP A 478 -4.47 -18.57 3.44
CA ASP A 478 -3.01 -18.54 3.54
C ASP A 478 -2.46 -17.23 4.11
N MET A 479 -3.27 -16.16 4.13
CA MET A 479 -2.86 -14.86 4.69
C MET A 479 -3.13 -14.78 6.18
N LEU A 480 -2.22 -14.15 6.91
CA LEU A 480 -2.41 -13.83 8.32
C LEU A 480 -3.40 -12.66 8.45
N LYS A 481 -4.56 -12.90 9.06
CA LYS A 481 -5.57 -11.88 9.36
C LYS A 481 -5.30 -11.25 10.73
N ILE A 482 -5.21 -9.92 10.77
CA ILE A 482 -5.06 -9.09 11.96
C ILE A 482 -6.30 -8.20 12.10
N ASN A 483 -6.83 -8.12 13.32
CA ASN A 483 -8.08 -7.43 13.70
C ASN A 483 -9.33 -7.99 13.03
N GLY A 484 -10.04 -8.88 13.75
CA GLY A 484 -11.31 -9.44 13.28
C GLY A 484 -11.75 -10.68 14.05
N GLU A 485 -10.81 -11.47 14.56
CA GLU A 485 -11.05 -12.64 15.42
C GLU A 485 -9.81 -12.85 16.30
N ALA A 486 -9.81 -12.32 17.53
CA ALA A 486 -8.71 -12.57 18.47
C ALA A 486 -8.96 -13.91 19.19
N GLU A 487 -8.28 -14.98 18.79
CA GLU A 487 -8.16 -16.19 19.62
C GLU A 487 -6.98 -16.09 20.62
N LYS A 488 -6.02 -15.17 20.42
CA LYS A 488 -4.84 -14.99 21.28
C LYS A 488 -4.70 -13.57 21.84
N PRO A 489 -4.41 -13.40 23.15
CA PRO A 489 -4.16 -12.11 23.79
C PRO A 489 -2.89 -11.35 23.34
N LEU A 490 -1.92 -12.04 22.74
CA LEU A 490 -0.64 -11.46 22.31
C LEU A 490 -0.29 -11.94 20.90
N HIS A 491 0.09 -11.00 20.02
CA HIS A 491 0.57 -11.30 18.68
C HIS A 491 1.89 -10.58 18.41
N VAL A 492 2.87 -11.25 17.83
CA VAL A 492 4.16 -10.65 17.46
C VAL A 492 4.31 -10.51 15.95
N SER A 493 4.97 -9.46 15.50
CA SER A 493 5.16 -9.19 14.07
C SER A 493 6.19 -10.08 13.39
N PHE A 494 6.96 -10.88 14.12
CA PHE A 494 7.88 -11.85 13.52
C PHE A 494 8.00 -13.11 14.38
N ASN A 495 7.95 -14.30 13.78
CA ASN A 495 8.31 -15.56 14.43
C ASN A 495 9.79 -15.95 14.18
N ARG A 496 10.42 -15.36 13.16
CA ARG A 496 11.82 -15.54 12.78
C ARG A 496 12.40 -14.28 12.17
N ILE A 497 13.64 -13.94 12.55
CA ILE A 497 14.41 -12.82 11.99
C ILE A 497 15.86 -13.28 11.71
N ASP A 498 16.36 -13.03 10.50
CA ASP A 498 17.75 -13.35 10.13
C ASP A 498 18.58 -12.06 9.94
N LEU A 499 19.27 -11.60 10.98
CA LEU A 499 20.04 -10.34 10.98
C LEU A 499 21.43 -10.50 10.36
N ARG A 500 21.86 -9.44 9.67
CA ARG A 500 23.19 -9.34 9.06
C ARG A 500 23.88 -8.03 9.45
N TYR A 501 25.21 -8.01 9.36
CA TYR A 501 26.01 -6.79 9.51
C TYR A 501 25.83 -6.02 10.84
N LYS A 502 25.48 -6.72 11.93
CA LYS A 502 25.12 -6.11 13.23
C LYS A 502 23.93 -5.14 13.13
N ALA A 503 23.02 -5.37 12.20
CA ALA A 503 21.79 -4.59 12.10
C ALA A 503 20.94 -4.76 13.36
N ASN A 504 20.23 -3.69 13.69
CA ASN A 504 19.13 -3.72 14.62
C ASN A 504 17.83 -4.03 13.86
N ALA A 505 16.86 -4.56 14.60
CA ALA A 505 15.51 -4.75 14.12
C ALA A 505 14.53 -4.48 15.26
N ARG A 506 13.24 -4.37 14.94
CA ARG A 506 12.18 -4.21 15.94
C ARG A 506 11.20 -5.36 15.79
N ILE A 507 10.90 -6.02 16.90
CA ILE A 507 9.76 -6.92 17.01
C ILE A 507 8.62 -6.09 17.59
N THR A 508 7.53 -5.93 16.85
CA THR A 508 6.33 -5.31 17.39
C THR A 508 5.41 -6.38 17.98
N ALA A 509 4.73 -6.03 19.06
CA ALA A 509 3.76 -6.92 19.70
C ALA A 509 2.43 -6.18 19.84
N ASP A 510 1.38 -6.77 19.29
CA ASP A 510 0.01 -6.28 19.38
C ASP A 510 -0.73 -7.03 20.49
N TYR A 511 -1.40 -6.27 21.35
CA TYR A 511 -2.10 -6.76 22.52
C TYR A 511 -3.03 -5.69 23.07
N ASP A 512 -4.08 -6.13 23.78
CA ASP A 512 -4.92 -5.22 24.55
C ASP A 512 -4.16 -4.75 25.79
N SER A 513 -3.71 -3.49 25.76
CA SER A 513 -2.98 -2.85 26.87
C SER A 513 -3.73 -2.82 28.21
N SER A 514 -5.05 -3.03 28.22
CA SER A 514 -5.83 -3.17 29.46
C SER A 514 -5.58 -4.51 30.16
N LEU A 515 -5.02 -5.50 29.47
CA LEU A 515 -4.69 -6.80 30.02
C LEU A 515 -3.42 -6.77 30.88
N GLY A 516 -2.48 -5.87 30.61
CA GLY A 516 -1.21 -5.81 31.33
C GLY A 516 -0.06 -5.14 30.58
N SER A 517 1.17 -5.57 30.84
CA SER A 517 2.39 -5.05 30.22
C SER A 517 3.27 -6.15 29.62
N LEU A 518 4.08 -5.79 28.62
CA LEU A 518 5.01 -6.69 27.96
C LEU A 518 6.34 -6.81 28.73
N HIS A 519 6.89 -8.01 28.75
CA HIS A 519 8.22 -8.30 29.27
C HIS A 519 9.04 -9.05 28.22
N TRP A 520 10.18 -8.48 27.86
CA TRP A 520 11.07 -9.01 26.82
C TRP A 520 12.32 -9.63 27.43
N ASN A 521 12.76 -10.77 26.87
CA ASN A 521 14.00 -11.42 27.28
C ASN A 521 14.67 -12.15 26.10
N SER A 522 16.01 -12.15 26.07
CA SER A 522 16.82 -13.00 25.19
C SER A 522 17.36 -14.20 25.96
N ASP A 523 17.32 -15.40 25.36
CA ASP A 523 18.01 -16.56 25.94
C ASP A 523 19.54 -16.54 25.72
N SER A 524 20.03 -15.62 24.87
CA SER A 524 21.44 -15.49 24.52
C SER A 524 21.83 -14.03 24.25
N ASP A 525 22.00 -13.26 25.34
CA ASP A 525 22.38 -11.84 25.32
C ASP A 525 23.73 -11.53 24.65
N ASN A 526 24.56 -12.55 24.40
CA ASN A 526 25.81 -12.40 23.66
C ASN A 526 25.61 -12.46 22.13
N VAL A 527 24.51 -13.07 21.68
CA VAL A 527 24.11 -13.14 20.26
C VAL A 527 23.23 -11.94 19.92
N VAL A 528 22.18 -11.71 20.70
CA VAL A 528 21.24 -10.59 20.51
C VAL A 528 20.67 -10.17 21.86
N SER A 529 20.53 -8.87 22.10
CA SER A 529 19.72 -8.35 23.22
C SER A 529 18.45 -7.71 22.73
N VAL A 530 17.45 -7.64 23.60
CA VAL A 530 16.17 -6.96 23.38
C VAL A 530 15.94 -5.93 24.49
N ASP A 531 15.36 -4.78 24.16
CA ASP A 531 14.94 -3.78 25.15
C ASP A 531 13.44 -3.88 25.50
N GLU A 532 12.93 -2.95 26.31
CA GLU A 532 11.54 -2.95 26.78
C GLU A 532 10.51 -2.68 25.67
N ASP A 533 10.94 -2.09 24.55
CA ASP A 533 10.09 -1.72 23.41
C ASP A 533 10.21 -2.71 22.24
N GLY A 534 10.91 -3.84 22.45
CA GLY A 534 11.10 -4.89 21.46
C GLY A 534 12.17 -4.59 20.41
N PHE A 535 13.04 -3.58 20.62
CA PHE A 535 14.20 -3.38 19.74
C PHE A 535 15.27 -4.39 20.06
N ILE A 536 15.70 -5.11 19.03
CA ILE A 536 16.75 -6.11 19.12
C ILE A 536 18.05 -5.59 18.52
N THR A 537 19.15 -5.84 19.22
CA THR A 537 20.52 -5.44 18.80
C THR A 537 21.38 -6.67 18.64
N ALA A 538 21.84 -6.92 17.41
CA ALA A 538 22.78 -8.00 17.09
C ALA A 538 24.17 -7.74 17.70
N LYS A 539 24.67 -8.69 18.48
CA LYS A 539 25.95 -8.62 19.22
C LYS A 539 26.98 -9.62 18.73
N GLY A 540 26.57 -10.86 18.45
CA GLY A 540 27.44 -11.98 18.09
C GLY A 540 26.77 -12.93 17.09
N ASP A 541 27.59 -13.69 16.36
CA ASP A 541 27.12 -14.70 15.41
C ASP A 541 26.43 -15.87 16.14
N GLY A 542 25.33 -16.38 15.59
CA GLY A 542 24.61 -17.54 16.14
C GLY A 542 23.10 -17.35 16.25
N ASP A 543 22.46 -18.29 16.94
CA ASP A 543 21.02 -18.30 17.18
C ASP A 543 20.68 -17.82 18.60
N ALA A 544 19.53 -17.17 18.73
CA ALA A 544 18.90 -16.83 20.00
C ALA A 544 17.37 -16.89 19.87
N ILE A 545 16.68 -17.04 21.00
CA ILE A 545 15.24 -16.89 21.11
C ILE A 545 14.93 -15.66 21.95
N ILE A 546 14.23 -14.71 21.32
CA ILE A 546 13.58 -13.61 22.04
C ILE A 546 12.21 -14.10 22.48
N THR A 547 11.91 -13.93 23.77
CA THR A 547 10.59 -14.24 24.35
C THR A 547 9.95 -12.93 24.77
N VAL A 548 8.69 -12.74 24.38
CA VAL A 548 7.83 -11.67 24.89
C VAL A 548 6.68 -12.28 25.66
N GLU A 549 6.47 -11.78 26.86
CA GLU A 549 5.44 -12.23 27.77
C GLU A 549 4.48 -11.08 28.07
N LEU A 550 3.19 -11.28 27.80
CA LEU A 550 2.14 -10.41 28.29
C LEU A 550 1.83 -10.81 29.74
N ARG A 551 2.04 -9.90 30.68
CA ARG A 551 1.79 -10.14 32.10
C ARG A 551 0.79 -9.15 32.67
N SER A 552 -0.16 -9.63 33.45
CA SER A 552 -1.11 -8.79 34.19
C SER A 552 -0.41 -7.88 35.20
N GLU A 553 -1.12 -6.86 35.71
CA GLU A 553 -0.62 -5.97 36.76
C GLU A 553 -0.11 -6.70 38.02
N ASP A 554 -0.68 -7.87 38.34
CA ASP A 554 -0.24 -8.72 39.46
C ASP A 554 0.93 -9.68 39.10
N GLY A 555 1.48 -9.55 37.89
CA GLY A 555 2.66 -10.26 37.40
C GLY A 555 2.40 -11.66 36.82
N LYS A 556 1.14 -12.10 36.73
CA LYS A 556 0.81 -13.41 36.14
C LYS A 556 0.99 -13.39 34.62
N LEU A 557 1.53 -14.48 34.09
CA LEU A 557 1.63 -14.68 32.65
C LEU A 557 0.23 -14.87 32.06
N ILE A 558 -0.13 -14.03 31.10
CA ILE A 558 -1.37 -14.12 30.33
C ILE A 558 -1.10 -14.90 29.05
N ASP A 559 -0.08 -14.50 28.30
CA ASP A 559 0.32 -15.12 27.04
C ASP A 559 1.82 -14.90 26.79
N SER A 560 2.42 -15.70 25.93
CA SER A 560 3.82 -15.57 25.55
C SER A 560 4.06 -15.99 24.11
N GLU A 561 4.88 -15.21 23.40
CA GLU A 561 5.32 -15.52 22.04
C GLU A 561 6.85 -15.61 21.97
N ARG A 562 7.35 -16.43 21.05
CA ARG A 562 8.79 -16.72 20.88
C ARG A 562 9.22 -16.43 19.46
N VAL A 563 10.28 -15.62 19.33
CA VAL A 563 10.86 -15.21 18.06
C VAL A 563 12.26 -15.78 17.94
N ARG A 564 12.52 -16.56 16.89
CA ARG A 564 13.87 -17.05 16.59
C ARG A 564 14.67 -15.96 15.89
N VAL A 565 15.82 -15.59 16.43
CA VAL A 565 16.73 -14.63 15.81
C VAL A 565 18.03 -15.33 15.44
N THR A 566 18.38 -15.32 14.15
CA THR A 566 19.66 -15.79 13.63
C THR A 566 20.51 -14.56 13.31
N VAL A 567 21.76 -14.51 13.78
CA VAL A 567 22.69 -13.41 13.46
C VAL A 567 23.84 -13.97 12.63
N HIS A 568 24.02 -13.40 11.44
CA HIS A 568 25.12 -13.70 10.53
C HIS A 568 26.11 -12.54 10.49
N MET A 569 27.30 -12.76 11.04
CA MET A 569 28.41 -11.79 11.01
C MET A 569 29.13 -11.85 9.65
N ASN A 570 28.43 -11.47 8.58
CA ASN A 570 28.98 -11.43 7.23
C ASN A 570 30.19 -10.48 7.13
N THR A 571 31.22 -10.88 6.38
CA THR A 571 32.41 -10.06 6.14
C THR A 571 32.16 -8.96 5.09
N LEU A 572 32.88 -7.84 5.23
CA LEU A 572 32.76 -6.62 4.45
C LEU A 572 33.00 -6.80 2.93
N GLU A 573 33.58 -7.92 2.48
CA GLU A 573 34.04 -8.11 1.09
C GLU A 573 32.93 -8.39 0.07
N ALA A 574 31.91 -9.18 0.43
CA ALA A 574 30.73 -9.38 -0.43
C ALA A 574 29.96 -8.05 -0.64
N PHE A 575 29.92 -7.24 0.42
CA PHE A 575 29.23 -5.96 0.47
C PHE A 575 29.83 -4.89 -0.46
N VAL A 576 31.17 -4.75 -0.50
CA VAL A 576 31.85 -3.77 -1.38
C VAL A 576 31.64 -4.10 -2.86
N THR A 577 31.50 -5.38 -3.21
CA THR A 577 31.28 -5.81 -4.60
C THR A 577 29.87 -5.44 -5.08
N THR A 578 28.84 -5.67 -4.26
CA THR A 578 27.45 -5.27 -4.54
C THR A 578 27.32 -3.75 -4.68
N VAL A 579 27.88 -2.98 -3.75
CA VAL A 579 27.89 -1.51 -3.81
C VAL A 579 28.65 -1.00 -5.04
N LYS A 580 29.82 -1.56 -5.37
CA LYS A 580 30.57 -1.18 -6.59
C LYS A 580 29.80 -1.51 -7.88
N ASN A 581 29.06 -2.61 -7.93
CA ASN A 581 28.26 -2.95 -9.11
C ASN A 581 27.05 -2.01 -9.28
N ILE A 582 26.44 -1.57 -8.18
CA ILE A 582 25.30 -0.63 -8.16
C ILE A 582 25.76 0.78 -8.55
N PHE A 583 26.82 1.30 -7.93
CA PHE A 583 27.31 2.66 -8.20
C PHE A 583 28.26 2.77 -9.40
N GLY A 584 28.92 1.67 -9.80
CA GLY A 584 29.78 1.62 -10.99
C GLY A 584 29.01 1.62 -12.31
N LYS A 585 27.78 1.09 -12.34
CA LYS A 585 26.87 1.19 -13.49
C LYS A 585 26.23 2.57 -13.63
N ALA A 586 26.10 3.32 -12.54
CA ALA A 586 25.53 4.67 -12.54
C ALA A 586 26.50 5.76 -13.06
N ALA A 587 27.77 5.39 -13.30
CA ALA A 587 28.84 6.26 -13.79
C ALA A 587 29.22 6.01 -15.27
N ALA A 588 28.46 5.17 -15.99
CA ALA A 588 28.63 4.91 -17.42
C ALA A 588 27.59 5.67 -18.26
#